data_AF-A0AAV9K9Q6-F1
#
_entry.id   AF-A0AAV9K9Q6-F1
#
_cell.length_a   1.000
_cell.length_b   1.000
_cell.length_c   1.000
_cell.angle_alpha   90.00
_cell.angle_beta   90.00
_cell.angle_gamma   90.00
#
_symmetry.space_group_name_H-M   'P 1'
#
loop_
_entity.id
_entity.type
_entity.pdbx_description
1 polymer ?
#
loop_
_entity_poly.entity_id
_entity_poly.type
_entity_poly.pdbx_seq_one_letter_code
_entity_poly.pdbx_strand_id
1 'polypeptide(L)'
;MGSLASLSVTKRPLAKEIQTLESKFMHLGISKKGGVLASIEVRTTFIEEIKAKQFEDENLNELMKKTAIDKDLQYEEDPIAILDRDVRKLRNKEIKSVKVQWKHRPVEEATYEAEKDMRDKYPQLFIDSSTTTFFL
;
A
#
# COMPACT_ATOMS: atom_id res chain seq x y z
N MET A 1 15.72 22.70 -12.99
CA MET A 1 15.49 23.23 -14.34
C MET A 1 16.82 23.69 -14.92
N GLY A 2 17.69 22.77 -15.35
CA GLY A 2 18.96 23.10 -15.99
C GLY A 2 18.82 22.96 -17.50
N SER A 3 18.79 24.08 -18.22
CA SER A 3 18.69 24.10 -19.69
C SER A 3 19.98 23.59 -20.33
N LEU A 4 19.88 22.62 -21.25
CA LEU A 4 20.99 22.04 -22.00
C LEU A 4 21.49 22.91 -23.17
N ALA A 5 20.99 24.15 -23.29
CA ALA A 5 21.30 25.06 -24.39
C ALA A 5 22.78 25.51 -24.46
N SER A 6 23.58 25.25 -23.42
CA SER A 6 24.98 25.72 -23.32
C SER A 6 26.06 24.67 -23.63
N LEU A 7 25.69 23.46 -24.06
CA LEU A 7 26.69 22.43 -24.39
C LEU A 7 27.37 22.69 -25.74
N SER A 8 28.72 22.67 -25.74
CA SER A 8 29.53 22.81 -26.94
C SER A 8 29.11 21.80 -28.01
N VAL A 9 29.19 22.18 -29.30
CA VAL A 9 28.72 21.35 -30.43
C VAL A 9 29.30 19.91 -30.38
N THR A 10 30.54 19.78 -29.93
CA THR A 10 31.26 18.51 -29.75
C THR A 10 30.70 17.61 -28.65
N LYS A 11 30.02 18.16 -27.64
CA LYS A 11 29.43 17.42 -26.51
C LYS A 11 27.95 17.11 -26.71
N ARG A 12 27.34 17.60 -27.79
CA ARG A 12 25.92 17.35 -28.13
C ARG A 12 25.59 15.87 -28.41
N PRO A 13 26.43 15.08 -29.10
CA PRO A 13 26.16 13.66 -29.31
C PRO A 13 26.06 12.90 -27.98
N LEU A 14 27.00 13.14 -27.07
CA LEU A 14 27.03 12.52 -25.75
C LEU A 14 25.81 12.89 -24.90
N ALA A 15 25.35 14.14 -24.98
CA ALA A 15 24.14 14.57 -24.28
C ALA A 15 22.88 13.85 -24.79
N LYS A 16 22.80 13.58 -26.10
CA LYS A 16 21.69 12.80 -26.68
C LYS A 16 21.74 11.35 -26.23
N GLU A 17 22.92 10.74 -26.15
CA GLU A 17 23.09 9.37 -25.67
C GLU A 17 22.70 9.24 -24.19
N ILE A 18 23.15 10.17 -23.34
CA ILE A 18 22.76 10.21 -21.92
C ILE A 18 21.24 10.35 -21.79
N GLN A 19 20.62 11.26 -22.53
CA GLN A 19 19.17 11.43 -22.52
C GLN A 19 18.42 10.18 -23.03
N THR A 20 18.99 9.48 -24.02
CA THR A 20 18.43 8.22 -24.55
C THR A 20 18.55 7.08 -23.54
N LEU A 21 19.57 7.11 -22.68
CA LEU A 21 19.76 6.14 -21.62
C LEU A 21 18.83 6.42 -20.43
N GLU A 22 18.64 7.69 -20.08
CA GLU A 22 17.64 8.11 -19.08
C GLU A 22 16.23 7.70 -19.49
N SER A 23 15.87 7.85 -20.77
CA SER A 23 14.56 7.40 -21.28
C SER A 23 14.41 5.87 -21.33
N LYS A 24 15.51 5.13 -21.24
CA LYS A 24 15.57 3.65 -21.17
C LYS A 24 15.75 3.14 -19.75
N PHE A 25 15.31 3.91 -18.75
CA PHE A 25 15.32 3.56 -17.33
C PHE A 25 16.71 3.48 -16.68
N MET A 26 17.76 4.00 -17.35
CA MET A 26 19.11 4.04 -16.81
C MET A 26 19.50 5.45 -16.37
N HIS A 27 19.78 5.62 -15.08
CA HIS A 27 20.19 6.89 -14.50
C HIS A 27 21.70 6.90 -14.27
N LEU A 28 22.36 7.97 -14.72
CA LEU A 28 23.80 8.17 -14.54
C LEU A 28 24.05 9.30 -13.54
N GLY A 29 24.79 8.99 -12.48
CA GLY A 29 25.15 9.94 -11.43
C GLY A 29 26.66 10.01 -11.23
N ILE A 30 27.14 11.12 -10.67
CA ILE A 30 28.53 11.24 -10.24
C ILE A 30 28.58 11.06 -8.72
N SER A 31 29.36 10.10 -8.27
CA SER A 31 29.63 9.86 -6.86
C SER A 31 30.50 10.99 -6.28
N LYS A 32 30.37 11.25 -4.97
CA LYS A 32 31.15 12.27 -4.24
C LYS A 32 32.68 12.08 -4.35
N LYS A 33 33.14 10.88 -4.71
CA LYS A 33 34.56 10.56 -4.95
C LYS A 33 34.99 10.68 -6.42
N GLY A 34 34.14 11.22 -7.30
CA GLY A 34 34.44 11.42 -8.72
C GLY A 34 34.21 10.21 -9.63
N GLY A 35 33.70 9.09 -9.10
CA GLY A 35 33.32 7.93 -9.91
C GLY A 35 31.96 8.09 -10.58
N VAL A 36 31.76 7.44 -11.73
CA VAL A 36 30.45 7.38 -12.40
C VAL A 36 29.65 6.20 -11.84
N LEU A 37 28.40 6.46 -11.44
CA LEU A 37 27.43 5.46 -11.01
C LEU A 37 26.34 5.32 -12.07
N ALA A 38 26.03 4.08 -12.44
CA ALA A 38 24.87 3.75 -13.26
C ALA A 38 23.86 2.99 -12.40
N SER A 39 22.62 3.45 -12.34
CA SER A 39 21.52 2.74 -11.71
C SER A 39 20.41 2.48 -12.73
N ILE A 40 19.98 1.22 -12.82
CA ILE A 40 18.89 0.79 -13.68
C ILE A 40 17.63 0.71 -12.82
N GLU A 41 16.58 1.39 -13.26
CA GLU A 41 15.25 1.30 -12.66
C GLU A 41 14.50 0.12 -13.30
N VAL A 42 14.19 -0.91 -12.51
CA VAL A 42 13.38 -2.04 -12.96
C VAL A 42 11.91 -1.65 -12.81
N ARG A 43 11.24 -1.35 -13.92
CA ARG A 43 9.78 -1.22 -13.94
C ARG A 43 9.17 -2.55 -14.32
N THR A 44 8.31 -3.09 -13.47
CA THR A 44 7.57 -4.31 -13.76
C THR A 44 6.49 -3.98 -14.80
N THR A 45 6.85 -4.06 -16.09
CA THR A 45 5.90 -3.92 -17.20
C THR A 45 4.78 -4.94 -17.08
N PHE A 46 5.05 -6.09 -16.47
CA PHE A 46 4.08 -7.15 -16.24
C PHE A 46 2.87 -6.72 -15.41
N ILE A 47 3.02 -5.88 -14.38
CA ILE A 47 1.88 -5.38 -13.59
C ILE A 47 1.03 -4.43 -14.43
N GLU A 48 1.66 -3.54 -15.20
CA GLU A 48 0.96 -2.59 -16.05
C GLU A 48 0.32 -3.26 -17.27
N GLU A 49 0.95 -4.29 -17.84
CA GLU A 49 0.39 -5.14 -18.90
C GLU A 49 -0.77 -6.01 -18.40
N ILE A 50 -0.67 -6.57 -17.19
CA ILE A 50 -1.79 -7.29 -16.56
C ILE A 50 -2.96 -6.32 -16.34
N LYS A 51 -2.72 -5.14 -15.76
CA LYS A 51 -3.76 -4.14 -15.59
C LYS A 51 -4.39 -3.75 -16.92
N ALA A 52 -3.59 -3.47 -17.95
CA ALA A 52 -4.09 -3.09 -19.27
C ALA A 52 -4.96 -4.19 -19.90
N LYS A 53 -4.52 -5.46 -19.83
CA LYS A 53 -5.24 -6.59 -20.42
C LYS A 53 -6.43 -7.08 -19.59
N GLN A 54 -6.43 -6.87 -18.27
CA GLN A 54 -7.59 -7.17 -17.41
C GLN A 54 -8.84 -6.39 -17.83
N PHE A 55 -8.67 -5.20 -18.43
CA PHE A 55 -9.77 -4.39 -18.96
C PHE A 55 -10.19 -4.74 -20.40
N GLU A 56 -9.54 -5.71 -21.06
CA GLU A 56 -9.91 -6.19 -22.40
C GLU A 56 -10.79 -7.46 -22.35
N ASP A 57 -10.88 -8.13 -21.20
CA ASP A 57 -11.73 -9.30 -21.03
C ASP A 57 -13.20 -8.89 -21.03
N GLU A 58 -13.93 -9.36 -22.04
CA GLU A 58 -15.34 -9.02 -22.27
C GLU A 58 -16.25 -9.52 -21.13
N ASN A 59 -15.93 -10.67 -20.53
CA ASN A 59 -16.67 -11.21 -19.40
C ASN A 59 -16.41 -10.40 -18.11
N LEU A 60 -15.16 -10.00 -17.85
CA LEU A 60 -14.83 -9.13 -16.71
C LEU A 60 -15.45 -7.74 -16.86
N ASN A 61 -15.48 -7.20 -18.08
CA ASN A 61 -16.13 -5.93 -18.38
C ASN A 61 -17.65 -5.99 -18.21
N GLU A 62 -18.29 -7.10 -18.60
CA GLU A 62 -19.72 -7.31 -18.37
C GLU A 62 -20.03 -7.43 -16.87
N LEU A 63 -19.20 -8.15 -16.11
CA LEU A 63 -19.28 -8.20 -14.65
C LEU A 63 -19.07 -6.82 -14.02
N MET A 64 -18.05 -6.07 -14.41
CA MET A 64 -17.77 -4.70 -13.94
C MET A 64 -18.88 -3.69 -14.29
N LYS A 65 -19.57 -3.87 -15.42
CA LYS A 65 -20.73 -3.03 -15.77
C LYS A 65 -21.97 -3.41 -14.97
N LYS A 66 -22.13 -4.71 -14.68
CA LYS A 66 -23.26 -5.25 -13.92
C LYS A 66 -23.15 -4.94 -12.42
N THR A 67 -21.94 -4.95 -11.88
CA THR A 67 -21.62 -4.40 -10.56
C THR A 67 -21.09 -3.00 -10.77
N ALA A 68 -21.94 -1.97 -10.73
CA ALA A 68 -21.49 -0.59 -10.63
C ALA A 68 -20.70 -0.43 -9.32
N ILE A 69 -19.41 -0.78 -9.35
CA ILE A 69 -18.50 -0.59 -8.23
C ILE A 69 -18.26 0.91 -8.22
N ASP A 70 -18.98 1.59 -7.33
CA ASP A 70 -18.74 2.99 -7.02
C ASP A 70 -17.25 3.18 -6.77
N LYS A 71 -16.63 4.19 -7.38
CA LYS A 71 -15.19 4.43 -7.21
C LYS A 71 -14.84 4.83 -5.76
N ASP A 72 -15.86 5.08 -4.95
CA ASP A 72 -15.79 5.38 -3.53
C ASP A 72 -16.09 4.17 -2.62
N LEU A 73 -16.19 2.94 -3.16
CA LEU A 73 -16.26 1.72 -2.35
C LEU A 73 -14.95 1.51 -1.58
N GLN A 74 -14.85 2.12 -0.40
CA GLN A 74 -13.91 1.67 0.62
C GLN A 74 -14.38 0.30 1.09
N TYR A 75 -13.56 -0.71 0.82
CA TYR A 75 -13.76 -2.03 1.40
C TYR A 75 -13.43 -1.93 2.89
N GLU A 76 -14.46 -1.66 3.71
CA GLU A 76 -14.34 -1.72 5.16
C GLU A 76 -14.43 -3.19 5.57
N GLU A 77 -13.32 -3.73 6.08
CA GLU A 77 -13.29 -5.10 6.59
C GLU A 77 -14.08 -5.19 7.90
N ASP A 78 -15.04 -6.11 7.96
CA ASP A 78 -15.80 -6.37 9.18
C ASP A 78 -14.92 -7.05 10.24
N PRO A 79 -14.77 -6.48 11.45
CA PRO A 79 -14.11 -7.16 12.56
C PRO A 79 -15.05 -8.21 13.19
N ILE A 80 -14.55 -9.43 13.42
CA ILE A 80 -15.34 -10.52 14.04
C ILE A 80 -15.16 -10.56 15.55
N ALA A 81 -13.92 -10.42 16.04
CA ALA A 81 -13.59 -10.68 17.43
C ALA A 81 -12.36 -9.91 17.89
N ILE A 82 -12.28 -9.64 19.19
CA ILE A 82 -11.06 -9.16 19.84
C ILE A 82 -10.36 -10.38 20.44
N LEU A 83 -9.14 -10.65 19.95
CA LEU A 83 -8.35 -11.82 20.35
C LEU A 83 -7.49 -11.54 21.58
N ASP A 84 -7.04 -10.30 21.75
CA ASP A 84 -6.11 -9.90 22.80
C ASP A 84 -6.20 -8.40 23.11
N ARG A 85 -5.69 -7.98 24.27
CA ARG A 85 -5.62 -6.58 24.70
C ARG A 85 -4.25 -6.27 25.29
N ASP A 86 -3.56 -5.27 24.76
CA ASP A 86 -2.27 -4.77 25.25
C ASP A 86 -2.41 -3.33 25.79
N VAL A 87 -1.77 -3.05 26.93
CA VAL A 87 -1.75 -1.72 27.54
C VAL A 87 -0.31 -1.32 27.80
N ARG A 88 0.19 -0.39 26.99
CA ARG A 88 1.55 0.15 27.13
C ARG A 88 1.53 1.41 27.98
N LYS A 89 2.17 1.34 29.14
CA LYS A 89 2.35 2.49 30.04
C LYS A 89 3.62 3.25 29.66
N LEU A 90 3.46 4.50 29.25
CA LEU A 90 4.55 5.47 29.09
C LEU A 90 4.62 6.35 30.33
N ARG A 91 5.72 7.12 30.47
CA ARG A 91 5.99 7.99 31.63
C ARG A 91 4.82 8.94 31.97
N ASN A 92 4.04 9.35 30.97
CA ASN A 92 3.00 10.38 31.11
C ASN A 92 1.63 9.94 30.56
N LYS A 93 1.52 8.77 29.93
CA LYS A 93 0.33 8.34 29.18
C LYS A 93 0.22 6.82 29.13
N GLU A 94 -1.00 6.32 29.03
CA GLU A 94 -1.28 4.91 28.73
C GLU A 94 -1.84 4.79 27.31
N ILE A 95 -1.32 3.85 26.53
CA ILE A 95 -1.82 3.53 25.18
C ILE A 95 -2.43 2.13 25.23
N LYS A 96 -3.72 2.03 24.94
CA LYS A 96 -4.44 0.76 24.90
C LYS A 96 -4.68 0.34 23.45
N SER A 97 -4.35 -0.90 23.13
CA SER A 97 -4.56 -1.49 21.82
C SER A 97 -5.19 -2.87 21.95
N VAL A 98 -6.01 -3.24 20.99
CA VAL A 98 -6.69 -4.53 20.93
C VAL A 98 -6.29 -5.26 19.66
N LYS A 99 -6.09 -6.58 19.76
CA LYS A 99 -5.83 -7.43 18.59
C LYS A 99 -7.16 -7.84 17.96
N VAL A 100 -7.39 -7.48 16.71
CA VAL A 100 -8.68 -7.62 16.03
C VAL A 100 -8.59 -8.70 14.95
N GLN A 101 -9.54 -9.64 14.99
CA GLN A 101 -9.77 -10.60 13.92
C GLN A 101 -10.66 -9.99 12.84
N TRP A 102 -10.23 -10.06 11.58
CA TRP A 102 -11.01 -9.60 10.43
C TRP A 102 -11.69 -10.76 9.70
N LYS A 103 -12.90 -10.52 9.19
CA LYS A 103 -13.80 -11.55 8.63
C LYS A 103 -13.26 -12.36 7.47
N HIS A 104 -12.41 -11.75 6.65
CA HIS A 104 -11.85 -12.35 5.45
C HIS A 104 -10.35 -12.61 5.57
N ARG A 105 -9.78 -12.49 6.77
CA ARG A 105 -8.37 -12.75 7.04
C ARG A 105 -8.22 -13.96 7.97
N PRO A 106 -7.14 -14.72 7.82
CA PRO A 106 -6.79 -15.75 8.79
C PRO A 106 -6.40 -15.12 10.14
N VAL A 107 -6.30 -15.93 11.20
CA VAL A 107 -6.06 -15.44 12.57
C VAL A 107 -4.66 -14.88 12.76
N GLU A 108 -3.73 -15.40 11.99
CA GLU A 108 -2.33 -15.00 11.91
C GLU A 108 -2.17 -13.55 11.38
N GLU A 109 -3.13 -13.08 10.58
CA GLU A 109 -3.16 -11.73 10.00
C GLU A 109 -3.93 -10.70 10.86
N ALA A 110 -4.33 -11.07 12.09
CA ALA A 110 -4.99 -10.14 13.00
C ALA A 110 -4.07 -8.95 13.36
N THR A 111 -4.62 -7.73 13.28
CA THR A 111 -3.89 -6.47 13.51
C THR A 111 -4.13 -5.91 14.91
N TYR A 112 -3.22 -5.07 15.40
CA TYR A 112 -3.42 -4.31 16.63
C TYR A 112 -3.96 -2.93 16.30
N GLU A 113 -5.18 -2.65 16.75
CA GLU A 113 -5.88 -1.38 16.56
C GLU A 113 -6.02 -0.63 17.89
N ALA A 114 -6.21 0.69 17.83
CA ALA A 114 -6.43 1.49 19.03
C ALA A 114 -7.77 1.10 19.69
N GLU A 115 -7.74 0.81 21.00
CA GLU A 115 -8.95 0.36 21.71
C GLU A 115 -10.06 1.40 21.65
N LYS A 116 -9.70 2.69 21.70
CA LYS A 116 -10.66 3.79 21.62
C LYS A 116 -11.43 3.76 20.31
N ASP A 117 -10.72 3.67 19.19
CA ASP A 117 -11.33 3.70 17.86
C ASP A 117 -12.23 2.48 17.63
N MET A 118 -11.79 1.32 18.12
CA MET A 118 -12.60 0.09 18.06
C MET A 118 -13.84 0.15 18.93
N ARG A 119 -13.79 0.82 20.09
CA ARG A 119 -14.98 1.04 20.93
C ARG A 119 -15.96 2.03 20.31
N ASP A 120 -15.44 3.06 19.64
CA ASP A 120 -16.27 4.08 19.00
C ASP A 120 -16.97 3.52 17.75
N LYS A 121 -16.27 2.70 16.95
CA LYS A 121 -16.82 2.10 15.71
C LYS A 121 -17.55 0.77 15.91
N TYR A 122 -17.06 -0.08 16.80
CA TYR A 122 -17.52 -1.46 16.99
C TYR A 122 -17.76 -1.79 18.47
N PRO A 123 -18.64 -1.03 19.17
CA PRO A 123 -18.87 -1.22 20.61
C PRO A 123 -19.35 -2.63 20.96
N GLN A 124 -20.06 -3.30 20.05
CA GLN A 124 -20.57 -4.67 20.22
C GLN A 124 -19.48 -5.70 20.50
N LEU A 125 -18.26 -5.50 19.98
CA LEU A 125 -17.13 -6.42 20.21
C LEU A 125 -16.61 -6.40 21.64
N PHE A 126 -17.05 -5.42 22.44
CA PHE A 126 -16.66 -5.25 23.83
C PHE A 126 -17.74 -5.68 24.82
N ILE A 127 -18.90 -6.13 24.34
CA ILE A 127 -20.07 -6.41 25.20
C ILE A 127 -20.02 -7.80 25.84
N ASP A 128 -19.28 -8.77 25.28
CA ASP A 128 -19.27 -10.14 25.82
C ASP A 128 -17.92 -10.60 26.36
N SER A 129 -17.80 -10.60 27.69
CA SER A 129 -17.01 -11.60 28.42
C SER A 129 -17.54 -11.90 29.85
N SER A 130 -18.79 -11.54 30.19
CA SER A 130 -19.33 -11.77 31.55
C SER A 130 -20.67 -12.52 31.62
N THR A 131 -21.25 -12.99 30.51
CA THR A 131 -22.52 -13.72 30.56
C THR A 131 -22.41 -15.07 29.87
N THR A 132 -21.61 -15.96 30.46
CA THR A 132 -21.81 -17.40 30.27
C THR A 132 -23.00 -17.81 31.13
N THR A 133 -24.21 -17.67 30.60
CA THR A 133 -25.38 -18.32 31.20
C THR A 133 -25.56 -19.66 30.52
N PHE A 134 -25.00 -20.70 31.13
CA PHE A 134 -25.41 -22.07 30.87
C PHE A 134 -26.89 -22.20 31.27
N PHE A 135 -27.77 -22.47 30.31
CA PHE A 135 -29.06 -23.08 30.59
C PHE A 135 -29.03 -24.50 30.02
N LEU A 136 -29.21 -25.47 30.93
CA LEU A 136 -29.53 -26.87 30.65
C LEU A 136 -30.91 -27.00 30.02
#